data_AF-A0A3Q9FMT6-F1
#
_entry.id   AF-A0A3Q9FMT6-F1
#
_cell.length_a   1.000
_cell.length_b   1.000
_cell.length_c   1.000
_cell.angle_alpha   90.00
_cell.angle_beta   90.00
_cell.angle_gamma   90.00
#
_symmetry.space_group_name_H-M   'P 1'
#
loop_
_entity.id
_entity.type
_entity.pdbx_description
1 polymer ?
#
loop_
_entity_poly.entity_id
_entity_poly.type
_entity_poly.pdbx_seq_one_letter_code
_entity_poly.pdbx_strand_id
1 'polypeptide(L)'
;MNYRKGTNIETSKQSRIVFLDYLRVISITMVLMVHAIEIFYLAVDRVSIKPDDEFWVNFMSSSLRACVPLFVMASGYLLVPIKEKPSVFYKKRFSRILFPFILWSILYAVVPFLFGADNFDIMQSKLIILLHNFNLESGHLWFIYMLIGIYLFLPIISPWLQITSKHFIEFYLVLWFFSSFHHYLKIVFPNGVFGEVFWNEFHSLWYFSGHLGFVVLAFFFLENLFI
;
A
#
# COMPACT_ATOMS: atom_id res chain seq x y z
N MET A 1 28.95 26.93 -10.48
CA MET A 1 28.48 27.81 -9.38
C MET A 1 27.75 28.98 -10.03
N ASN A 2 26.42 28.94 -10.11
CA ASN A 2 25.63 30.05 -10.65
C ASN A 2 24.46 30.35 -9.71
N TYR A 3 24.59 31.49 -9.03
CA TYR A 3 23.60 32.12 -8.16
C TYR A 3 22.36 32.51 -8.98
N ARG A 4 21.17 31.98 -8.65
CA ARG A 4 19.90 32.55 -9.11
C ARG A 4 19.37 33.49 -8.02
N LYS A 5 19.47 34.79 -8.30
CA LYS A 5 18.85 35.89 -7.55
C LYS A 5 17.36 35.65 -7.37
N GLY A 6 16.88 36.02 -6.18
CA GLY A 6 15.48 35.93 -5.78
C GLY A 6 14.55 36.68 -6.74
N THR A 7 13.41 36.05 -7.02
CA THR A 7 12.24 36.63 -7.65
C THR A 7 11.01 36.10 -6.89
N ASN A 8 10.27 37.04 -6.31
CA ASN A 8 8.87 37.04 -5.89
C ASN A 8 8.26 35.70 -5.43
N ILE A 9 7.90 35.65 -4.15
CA ILE A 9 6.99 34.64 -3.58
C ILE A 9 5.57 34.96 -4.07
N GLU A 10 5.31 34.69 -5.35
CA GLU A 10 3.96 34.30 -5.74
C GLU A 10 3.75 32.91 -5.14
N THR A 11 2.73 32.76 -4.30
CA THR A 11 2.25 31.45 -3.87
C THR A 11 1.78 30.71 -5.13
N SER A 12 2.70 30.01 -5.80
CA SER A 12 2.39 29.22 -6.98
C SER A 12 1.33 28.20 -6.54
N LYS A 13 0.07 28.49 -6.86
CA LYS A 13 -1.04 27.57 -6.65
C LYS A 13 -0.66 26.32 -7.41
N GLN A 14 -0.27 25.28 -6.68
CA GLN A 14 0.26 24.05 -7.27
C GLN A 14 -0.71 23.59 -8.35
N SER A 15 -0.26 23.56 -9.60
CA SER A 15 -1.13 23.26 -10.73
C SER A 15 -1.77 21.90 -10.48
N ARG A 16 -3.10 21.87 -10.57
CA ARG A 16 -3.87 20.65 -10.35
C ARG A 16 -3.49 19.63 -11.42
N ILE A 17 -3.03 18.46 -10.99
CA ILE A 17 -2.61 17.39 -11.89
C ILE A 17 -3.83 16.50 -12.18
N VAL A 18 -4.54 16.81 -13.25
CA VAL A 18 -5.85 16.22 -13.56
C VAL A 18 -5.81 14.70 -13.67
N PHE A 19 -4.76 14.13 -14.28
CA PHE A 19 -4.67 12.67 -14.43
C PHE A 19 -4.61 11.95 -13.07
N LEU A 20 -4.01 12.55 -12.04
CA LEU A 20 -3.94 11.95 -10.70
C LEU A 20 -5.30 11.93 -10.02
N ASP A 21 -6.17 12.88 -10.34
CA ASP A 21 -7.53 12.86 -9.82
C ASP A 21 -8.32 11.72 -10.44
N TYR A 22 -8.21 11.50 -11.76
CA TYR A 22 -8.80 10.32 -12.40
C TYR A 22 -8.23 9.03 -11.84
N LEU A 23 -6.91 8.93 -11.70
CA LEU A 23 -6.24 7.76 -11.12
C LEU A 23 -6.78 7.45 -9.71
N ARG A 24 -6.95 8.48 -8.88
CA ARG A 24 -7.51 8.33 -7.53
C ARG A 24 -8.97 7.91 -7.55
N VAL A 25 -9.81 8.53 -8.38
CA VAL A 25 -11.23 8.17 -8.50
C VAL A 25 -11.35 6.71 -8.92
N ILE A 26 -10.63 6.29 -9.96
CA ILE A 26 -10.60 4.90 -10.43
C ILE A 26 -10.14 3.96 -9.29
N SER A 27 -9.04 4.29 -8.61
CA SER A 27 -8.51 3.47 -7.51
C SER A 27 -9.49 3.33 -6.35
N ILE A 28 -10.17 4.42 -5.95
CA ILE A 28 -11.20 4.41 -4.91
C ILE A 28 -12.36 3.51 -5.34
N THR A 29 -12.86 3.68 -6.56
CA THR A 29 -13.95 2.86 -7.08
C THR A 29 -13.57 1.38 -7.10
N MET A 30 -12.35 1.03 -7.52
CA MET A 30 -11.87 -0.34 -7.50
C MET A 30 -11.79 -0.91 -6.08
N VAL A 31 -11.34 -0.14 -5.07
CA VAL A 31 -11.35 -0.57 -3.65
C VAL A 31 -12.77 -0.89 -3.18
N LEU A 32 -13.73 -0.01 -3.47
CA LEU A 32 -15.13 -0.24 -3.09
C LEU A 32 -15.68 -1.52 -3.73
N MET A 33 -15.34 -1.77 -5.00
CA MET A 33 -15.77 -2.99 -5.70
C MET A 33 -15.08 -4.24 -5.14
N VAL A 34 -13.78 -4.21 -4.81
CA VAL A 34 -13.09 -5.36 -4.19
C VAL A 34 -13.76 -5.74 -2.87
N HIS A 35 -14.05 -4.77 -2.00
CA HIS A 35 -14.70 -5.06 -0.72
C HIS A 35 -16.15 -5.52 -0.87
N ALA A 36 -16.86 -5.09 -1.92
CA ALA A 36 -18.18 -5.63 -2.24
C ALA A 36 -18.12 -7.10 -2.69
N ILE A 37 -17.04 -7.50 -3.38
CA ILE A 37 -16.83 -8.88 -3.85
C ILE A 37 -16.25 -9.77 -2.74
N GLU A 38 -15.58 -9.20 -1.75
CA GLU A 38 -14.87 -9.93 -0.69
C GLU A 38 -15.72 -10.93 0.09
N ILE A 39 -17.02 -10.65 0.24
CA ILE A 39 -17.98 -11.57 0.86
C ILE A 39 -18.01 -12.96 0.20
N PHE A 40 -17.79 -13.03 -1.12
CA PHE A 40 -17.90 -14.28 -1.88
C PHE A 40 -16.75 -15.25 -1.63
N TYR A 41 -15.54 -14.76 -1.35
CA TYR A 41 -14.37 -15.64 -1.10
C TYR A 41 -14.04 -15.81 0.38
N LEU A 42 -14.43 -14.88 1.25
CA LEU A 42 -14.25 -15.05 2.71
C LEU A 42 -15.30 -16.00 3.32
N ALA A 43 -16.32 -16.40 2.55
CA ALA A 43 -17.42 -17.28 2.98
C ALA A 43 -18.10 -16.82 4.28
N VAL A 44 -18.05 -15.52 4.56
CA VAL A 44 -18.77 -14.90 5.69
C VAL A 44 -20.26 -15.09 5.45
N ASP A 45 -20.99 -15.49 6.49
CA ASP A 45 -22.44 -15.72 6.46
C ASP A 45 -22.95 -16.80 5.48
N ARG A 46 -22.11 -17.78 5.14
CA ARG A 46 -22.46 -18.92 4.24
C ARG A 46 -22.82 -18.49 2.81
N VAL A 47 -22.44 -17.29 2.40
CA VAL A 47 -22.53 -16.88 0.99
C VAL A 47 -21.37 -17.54 0.25
N SER A 48 -21.67 -18.63 -0.47
CA SER A 48 -20.69 -19.30 -1.33
C SER A 48 -20.83 -18.84 -2.78
N ILE A 49 -19.71 -18.84 -3.47
CA ILE A 49 -19.67 -18.70 -4.93
C ILE A 49 -20.43 -19.87 -5.55
N LYS A 50 -21.38 -19.57 -6.45
CA LYS A 50 -22.02 -20.62 -7.24
C LYS A 50 -20.99 -21.22 -8.21
N PRO A 51 -21.03 -22.53 -8.48
CA PRO A 51 -20.04 -23.18 -9.36
C PRO A 51 -19.83 -22.49 -10.72
N ASP A 52 -20.89 -21.95 -11.32
CA ASP A 52 -20.83 -21.29 -12.63
C ASP A 52 -20.29 -19.84 -12.57
N ASP A 53 -20.24 -19.24 -11.39
CA ASP A 53 -19.83 -17.85 -11.18
C ASP A 53 -18.34 -17.72 -10.78
N GLU A 54 -17.66 -18.84 -10.49
CA GLU A 54 -16.28 -18.85 -9.97
C GLU A 54 -15.28 -18.11 -10.85
N PHE A 55 -15.36 -18.33 -12.17
CA PHE A 55 -14.50 -17.63 -13.12
C PHE A 55 -14.68 -16.11 -13.03
N TRP A 56 -15.93 -15.64 -13.02
CA TRP A 56 -16.24 -14.21 -13.02
C TRP A 56 -15.86 -13.54 -11.70
N VAL A 57 -16.13 -14.20 -10.57
CA VAL A 57 -15.73 -13.71 -9.24
C VAL A 57 -14.21 -13.59 -9.15
N ASN A 58 -13.47 -14.61 -9.58
CA ASN A 58 -12.01 -14.58 -9.57
C ASN A 58 -11.44 -13.55 -10.54
N PHE A 59 -12.00 -13.43 -11.74
CA PHE A 59 -11.58 -12.44 -12.72
C PHE A 59 -11.77 -11.02 -12.19
N MET A 60 -12.98 -10.68 -11.73
CA MET A 60 -13.28 -9.35 -11.18
C MET A 60 -12.44 -9.06 -9.94
N SER A 61 -12.38 -9.98 -8.98
CA SER A 61 -11.57 -9.84 -7.75
C SER A 61 -10.10 -9.58 -8.09
N SER A 62 -9.53 -10.31 -9.05
CA SER A 62 -8.12 -10.15 -9.45
C SER A 62 -7.87 -8.85 -10.20
N SER A 63 -8.71 -8.49 -11.16
CA SER A 63 -8.54 -7.26 -11.95
C SER A 63 -8.66 -6.00 -11.09
N LEU A 64 -9.51 -6.02 -10.07
CA LEU A 64 -9.74 -4.87 -9.20
C LEU A 64 -8.66 -4.70 -8.12
N ARG A 65 -7.84 -5.72 -7.84
CA ARG A 65 -6.71 -5.64 -6.87
C ARG A 65 -5.62 -4.66 -7.27
N ALA A 66 -5.58 -4.24 -8.54
CA ALA A 66 -4.70 -3.16 -8.99
C ALA A 66 -4.99 -1.82 -8.28
N CYS A 67 -6.11 -1.68 -7.56
CA CYS A 67 -6.41 -0.50 -6.76
C CYS A 67 -5.29 -0.12 -5.76
N VAL A 68 -4.71 -1.11 -5.07
CA VAL A 68 -3.64 -0.90 -4.08
C VAL A 68 -2.38 -0.32 -4.72
N PRO A 69 -1.77 -0.94 -5.75
CA PRO A 69 -0.59 -0.39 -6.38
C PRO A 69 -0.85 0.98 -7.02
N LEU A 70 -2.04 1.22 -7.61
CA LEU A 70 -2.38 2.54 -8.14
C LEU A 70 -2.41 3.62 -7.05
N PHE A 71 -2.92 3.32 -5.86
CA PHE A 71 -2.86 4.24 -4.71
C PHE A 71 -1.43 4.51 -4.23
N VAL A 72 -0.60 3.47 -4.19
CA VAL A 72 0.82 3.61 -3.80
C VAL A 72 1.57 4.44 -4.83
N MET A 73 1.34 4.20 -6.13
CA MET A 73 1.92 4.98 -7.21
C MET A 73 1.47 6.44 -7.17
N ALA A 74 0.18 6.71 -6.97
CA ALA A 74 -0.34 8.07 -6.82
C ALA A 74 0.30 8.80 -5.62
N SER A 75 0.54 8.07 -4.52
CA SER A 75 1.24 8.60 -3.35
C SER A 75 2.70 8.87 -3.65
N GLY A 76 3.41 7.94 -4.30
CA GLY A 76 4.80 8.11 -4.72
C GLY A 76 4.99 9.31 -5.62
N TYR A 77 4.14 9.45 -6.65
CA TYR A 77 4.16 10.56 -7.59
C TYR A 77 4.02 11.93 -6.91
N LEU A 78 3.19 12.02 -5.87
CA LEU A 78 2.90 13.29 -5.18
C LEU A 78 3.86 13.62 -4.06
N LEU A 79 4.53 12.61 -3.50
CA LEU A 79 5.38 12.76 -2.32
C LEU A 79 6.86 12.78 -2.69
N VAL A 80 7.27 12.13 -3.77
CA VAL A 80 8.65 12.07 -4.22
C VAL A 80 8.86 13.11 -5.34
N PRO A 81 9.89 13.97 -5.24
CA PRO A 81 10.84 14.06 -4.14
C PRO A 81 10.29 14.79 -2.92
N ILE A 82 10.69 14.34 -1.73
CA ILE A 82 10.35 15.00 -0.46
C ILE A 82 11.16 16.28 -0.33
N LYS A 83 10.46 17.43 -0.32
CA LYS A 83 11.07 18.77 -0.19
C LYS A 83 11.10 19.28 1.25
N GLU A 84 10.37 18.64 2.16
CA GLU A 84 10.22 19.07 3.55
C GLU A 84 11.15 18.28 4.48
N LYS A 85 11.44 18.82 5.68
CA LYS A 85 12.24 18.09 6.69
C LYS A 85 11.53 16.79 7.09
N PRO A 86 12.25 15.68 7.34
CA PRO A 86 11.64 14.40 7.69
C PRO A 86 10.66 14.46 8.87
N SER A 87 10.97 15.24 9.92
CA SER A 87 10.06 15.41 11.07
C SER A 87 8.73 16.06 10.71
N VAL A 88 8.74 17.04 9.80
CA VAL A 88 7.53 17.71 9.30
C VAL A 88 6.73 16.75 8.41
N PHE A 89 7.42 16.02 7.53
CA PHE A 89 6.83 14.97 6.70
C PHE A 89 6.09 13.95 7.58
N TYR A 90 6.78 13.33 8.53
CA TYR A 90 6.22 12.31 9.40
C TYR A 90 5.01 12.82 10.17
N LYS A 91 5.11 13.98 10.84
CA LYS A 91 3.99 14.55 11.61
C LYS A 91 2.75 14.74 10.73
N LYS A 92 2.92 15.29 9.52
CA LYS A 92 1.83 15.56 8.58
C LYS A 92 1.19 14.29 8.04
N ARG A 93 1.98 13.24 7.74
CA ARG A 93 1.45 12.00 7.16
C ARG A 93 0.86 11.09 8.21
N PHE A 94 1.57 10.85 9.31
CA PHE A 94 1.09 9.96 10.38
C PHE A 94 -0.14 10.49 11.08
N SER A 95 -0.27 11.80 11.33
CA SER A 95 -1.51 12.35 11.91
C SER A 95 -2.75 12.09 11.05
N ARG A 96 -2.60 12.07 9.73
CA ARG A 96 -3.73 11.84 8.80
C ARG A 96 -4.15 10.38 8.69
N ILE A 97 -3.24 9.44 8.95
CA ILE A 97 -3.53 8.00 8.82
C ILE A 97 -3.75 7.31 10.16
N LEU A 98 -2.96 7.65 11.19
CA LEU A 98 -3.01 6.98 12.50
C LEU A 98 -4.25 7.37 13.29
N PHE A 99 -4.68 8.63 13.22
CA PHE A 99 -5.89 9.05 13.95
C PHE A 99 -7.14 8.30 13.46
N PRO A 100 -7.46 8.29 12.14
CA PRO A 100 -8.56 7.46 11.65
C PRO A 100 -8.35 5.97 11.92
N PHE A 101 -7.13 5.46 11.73
CA PHE A 101 -6.83 4.04 11.98
C PHE A 101 -7.13 3.62 13.42
N ILE A 102 -6.64 4.35 14.43
CA ILE A 102 -6.90 4.03 15.84
C ILE A 102 -8.40 4.11 16.14
N LEU A 103 -9.07 5.16 15.65
CA LEU A 103 -10.51 5.32 15.84
C LEU A 103 -11.28 4.12 15.28
N TRP A 104 -11.02 3.76 14.02
CA TRP A 104 -11.71 2.64 13.36
C TRP A 104 -11.37 1.30 14.00
N SER A 105 -10.11 1.06 14.36
CA SER A 105 -9.69 -0.15 15.07
C SER A 105 -10.44 -0.36 16.39
N ILE A 106 -10.64 0.72 17.17
CA ILE A 106 -11.44 0.67 18.41
C ILE A 106 -12.91 0.40 18.08
N LEU A 107 -13.48 1.06 17.07
CA LEU A 107 -14.86 0.84 16.67
C LEU A 107 -15.10 -0.61 16.23
N TYR A 108 -14.19 -1.22 15.47
CA TYR A 108 -14.29 -2.63 15.08
C TYR A 108 -14.24 -3.60 16.27
N ALA A 109 -13.61 -3.21 17.38
CA ALA A 109 -13.62 -4.00 18.60
C ALA A 109 -14.91 -3.79 19.43
N VAL A 110 -15.39 -2.54 19.53
CA VAL A 110 -16.45 -2.16 20.49
C VAL A 110 -17.85 -2.28 19.90
N VAL A 111 -18.04 -1.97 18.61
CA VAL A 111 -19.37 -1.96 17.97
C VAL A 111 -20.05 -3.34 18.04
N PRO A 112 -19.40 -4.46 17.67
CA PRO A 112 -20.03 -5.77 17.78
C PRO A 112 -20.53 -6.10 19.19
N PHE A 113 -19.81 -5.69 20.23
CA PHE A 113 -20.24 -5.84 21.62
C PHE A 113 -21.46 -4.98 21.96
N LEU A 114 -21.48 -3.70 21.54
CA LEU A 114 -22.62 -2.81 21.79
C LEU A 114 -23.92 -3.29 21.13
N PHE A 115 -23.82 -3.98 19.99
CA PHE A 115 -24.95 -4.55 19.28
C PHE A 115 -25.27 -6.00 19.69
N GLY A 116 -24.58 -6.54 20.69
CA GLY A 116 -24.82 -7.87 21.24
C GLY A 116 -24.34 -9.04 20.37
N ALA A 117 -23.51 -8.76 19.35
CA ALA A 117 -22.86 -9.80 18.53
C ALA A 117 -21.67 -10.44 19.26
N ASP A 118 -20.97 -9.66 20.09
CA ASP A 118 -19.87 -10.12 20.94
C ASP A 118 -20.20 -10.01 22.43
N ASN A 119 -19.52 -10.81 23.25
CA ASN A 119 -19.48 -10.63 24.70
C ASN A 119 -18.29 -9.75 25.14
N PHE A 120 -18.25 -9.41 26.43
CA PHE A 120 -17.22 -8.54 26.98
C PHE A 120 -15.80 -9.10 26.84
N ASP A 121 -15.60 -10.41 27.04
CA ASP A 121 -14.29 -11.05 26.96
C ASP A 121 -13.74 -11.03 25.52
N ILE A 122 -14.59 -11.22 24.53
CA ILE A 122 -14.23 -11.10 23.10
C ILE A 122 -13.84 -9.65 22.78
N MET A 123 -14.63 -8.66 23.20
CA MET A 123 -14.31 -7.24 23.02
C MET A 123 -12.96 -6.89 23.65
N GLN A 124 -12.70 -7.34 24.89
CA GLN A 124 -11.42 -7.12 25.56
C GLN A 124 -10.25 -7.73 24.79
N SER A 125 -10.40 -8.96 24.31
CA SER A 125 -9.40 -9.64 23.50
C SER A 125 -9.10 -8.89 22.20
N LYS A 126 -10.16 -8.38 21.53
CA LYS A 126 -10.05 -7.53 20.34
C LYS A 126 -9.40 -6.18 20.61
N LEU A 127 -9.49 -5.62 21.82
CA LEU A 127 -8.77 -4.40 22.18
C LEU A 127 -7.29 -4.67 22.49
N ILE A 128 -6.98 -5.79 23.14
CA ILE A 128 -5.60 -6.20 23.44
C ILE A 128 -4.80 -6.46 22.15
N ILE A 129 -5.44 -7.06 21.13
CA ILE A 129 -4.77 -7.33 19.86
C ILE A 129 -4.27 -6.04 19.18
N LEU A 130 -4.96 -4.91 19.38
CA LEU A 130 -4.60 -3.60 18.81
C LEU A 130 -3.23 -3.09 19.23
N LEU A 131 -2.64 -3.66 20.30
CA LEU A 131 -1.26 -3.35 20.72
C LEU A 131 -0.22 -3.83 19.71
N HIS A 132 -0.53 -4.84 18.90
CA HIS A 132 0.41 -5.44 17.96
C HIS A 132 -0.16 -5.74 16.56
N ASN A 133 -1.48 -5.79 16.39
CA ASN A 133 -2.13 -6.06 15.10
C ASN A 133 -3.58 -5.53 15.02
N PHE A 134 -4.24 -5.64 13.87
CA PHE A 134 -5.68 -5.39 13.74
C PHE A 134 -6.51 -6.63 14.15
N ASN A 135 -7.78 -6.43 14.54
CA ASN A 135 -8.71 -7.53 14.80
C ASN A 135 -9.23 -8.15 13.48
N LEU A 136 -9.73 -9.38 13.53
CA LEU A 136 -10.12 -10.15 12.34
C LEU A 136 -11.11 -9.39 11.42
N GLU A 137 -12.06 -8.67 12.00
CA GLU A 137 -13.10 -7.92 11.28
C GLU A 137 -12.57 -6.65 10.59
N SER A 138 -11.41 -6.18 11.02
CA SER A 138 -10.73 -5.00 10.46
C SER A 138 -9.57 -5.37 9.52
N GLY A 139 -9.64 -6.56 8.90
CA GLY A 139 -8.63 -7.07 7.97
C GLY A 139 -8.15 -6.07 6.94
N HIS A 140 -9.07 -5.31 6.33
CA HIS A 140 -8.81 -4.26 5.34
C HIS A 140 -7.91 -3.11 5.84
N LEU A 141 -7.74 -2.93 7.15
CA LEU A 141 -6.82 -1.95 7.74
C LEU A 141 -5.34 -2.34 7.57
N TRP A 142 -5.03 -3.54 7.05
CA TRP A 142 -3.67 -3.94 6.65
C TRP A 142 -3.00 -2.90 5.74
N PHE A 143 -3.79 -2.20 4.91
CA PHE A 143 -3.30 -1.16 4.02
C PHE A 143 -2.62 -0.03 4.79
N ILE A 144 -3.05 0.27 6.01
CA ILE A 144 -2.43 1.30 6.85
C ILE A 144 -1.05 0.85 7.35
N TYR A 145 -0.88 -0.43 7.73
CA TYR A 145 0.43 -0.98 8.08
C TYR A 145 1.42 -0.88 6.92
N MET A 146 0.96 -1.21 5.70
CA MET A 146 1.74 -1.04 4.49
C MET A 146 2.13 0.43 4.27
N LEU A 147 1.19 1.37 4.41
CA LEU A 147 1.47 2.80 4.28
C LEU A 147 2.43 3.33 5.35
N ILE A 148 2.34 2.84 6.59
CA ILE A 148 3.29 3.18 7.66
C ILE A 148 4.70 2.80 7.22
N GLY A 149 4.90 1.57 6.74
CA GLY A 149 6.18 1.09 6.23
C GLY A 149 6.73 1.96 5.08
N ILE A 150 5.89 2.26 4.08
CA ILE A 150 6.26 3.15 2.98
C ILE A 150 6.63 4.54 3.49
N TYR A 151 5.82 5.14 4.36
CA TYR A 151 6.06 6.50 4.85
C TYR A 151 7.32 6.60 5.67
N LEU A 152 7.67 5.59 6.47
CA LEU A 152 8.95 5.51 7.17
C LEU A 152 10.13 5.48 6.19
N PHE A 153 9.99 4.75 5.08
CA PHE A 153 11.08 4.59 4.11
C PHE A 153 11.21 5.75 3.12
N LEU A 154 10.13 6.49 2.88
CA LEU A 154 10.07 7.55 1.87
C LEU A 154 11.18 8.62 2.04
N PRO A 155 11.42 9.21 3.23
CA PRO A 155 12.50 10.16 3.43
C PRO A 155 13.91 9.57 3.25
N ILE A 156 14.05 8.23 3.32
CA ILE A 156 15.32 7.52 3.13
C ILE A 156 15.57 7.30 1.63
N ILE A 157 14.57 6.81 0.90
CA ILE A 157 14.72 6.50 -0.54
C ILE A 157 14.65 7.75 -1.41
N SER A 158 13.90 8.77 -1.01
CA SER A 158 13.68 9.96 -1.84
C SER A 158 14.98 10.68 -2.22
N PRO A 159 15.95 10.91 -1.33
CA PRO A 159 17.24 11.50 -1.72
C PRO A 159 18.04 10.61 -2.68
N TRP A 160 18.03 9.29 -2.48
CA TRP A 160 18.70 8.35 -3.37
C TRP A 160 18.13 8.41 -4.79
N LEU A 161 16.79 8.42 -4.92
CA LEU A 161 16.11 8.53 -6.22
C LEU A 161 16.49 9.81 -6.98
N GLN A 162 16.78 10.91 -6.28
CA GLN A 162 17.17 12.17 -6.93
C GLN A 162 18.60 12.20 -7.46
N ILE A 163 19.50 11.40 -6.89
CA ILE A 163 20.94 11.44 -7.23
C ILE A 163 21.40 10.22 -8.02
N THR A 164 20.64 9.13 -7.96
CA THR A 164 20.99 7.87 -8.61
C THR A 164 20.84 7.96 -10.12
N SER A 165 21.60 7.15 -10.85
CA SER A 165 21.45 7.09 -12.32
C SER A 165 20.19 6.33 -12.72
N LYS A 166 19.64 6.67 -13.88
CA LYS A 166 18.48 5.97 -14.46
C LYS A 166 18.69 4.46 -14.54
N HIS A 167 19.88 4.01 -14.93
CA HIS A 167 20.21 2.58 -15.02
C HIS A 167 20.12 1.84 -13.68
N PHE A 168 20.45 2.49 -12.55
CA PHE A 168 20.27 1.88 -11.23
C PHE A 168 18.79 1.77 -10.83
N ILE A 169 17.96 2.73 -11.23
CA ILE A 169 16.50 2.67 -11.02
C ILE A 169 15.92 1.53 -11.85
N GLU A 170 16.29 1.42 -13.13
CA GLU A 170 15.87 0.32 -14.01
C GLU A 170 16.30 -1.03 -13.46
N PHE A 171 17.55 -1.17 -13.01
CA PHE A 171 18.05 -2.38 -12.38
C PHE A 171 17.22 -2.78 -11.15
N TYR A 172 16.94 -1.83 -10.26
CA TYR A 172 16.07 -2.07 -9.11
C TYR A 172 14.66 -2.52 -9.55
N LEU A 173 14.06 -1.85 -10.53
CA LEU A 173 12.72 -2.19 -11.03
C LEU A 173 12.66 -3.55 -11.70
N VAL A 174 13.71 -3.98 -12.40
CA VAL A 174 13.81 -5.32 -12.98
C VAL A 174 13.84 -6.37 -11.86
N LEU A 175 14.70 -6.20 -10.85
CA LEU A 175 14.74 -7.11 -9.70
C LEU A 175 13.43 -7.12 -8.93
N TRP A 176 12.79 -5.96 -8.76
CA TRP A 176 11.50 -5.84 -8.10
C TRP A 176 10.36 -6.48 -8.88
N PHE A 177 10.38 -6.36 -10.20
CA PHE A 177 9.41 -7.04 -11.05
C PHE A 177 9.51 -8.56 -10.86
N PHE A 178 10.71 -9.14 -10.94
CA PHE A 178 10.88 -10.58 -10.72
C PHE A 178 10.53 -11.02 -9.29
N SER A 179 10.92 -10.24 -8.27
CA SER A 179 10.61 -10.55 -6.87
C SER A 179 9.10 -10.54 -6.59
N SER A 180 8.32 -9.74 -7.32
CA SER A 180 6.86 -9.67 -7.18
C SER A 180 6.15 -10.97 -7.59
N PHE A 181 6.82 -11.86 -8.33
CA PHE A 181 6.31 -13.19 -8.69
C PHE A 181 6.75 -14.29 -7.72
N HIS A 182 7.45 -13.97 -6.64
CA HIS A 182 7.97 -14.95 -5.67
C HIS A 182 6.89 -15.93 -5.18
N HIS A 183 5.69 -15.43 -4.90
CA HIS A 183 4.57 -16.28 -4.47
C HIS A 183 4.22 -17.38 -5.49
N TYR A 184 4.23 -17.06 -6.79
CA TYR A 184 3.96 -18.04 -7.84
C TYR A 184 5.07 -19.07 -7.98
N LEU A 185 6.33 -18.69 -7.70
CA LEU A 185 7.44 -19.65 -7.68
C LEU A 185 7.26 -20.70 -6.58
N LYS A 186 6.66 -20.34 -5.44
CA LYS A 186 6.38 -21.29 -4.34
C LYS A 186 5.27 -22.29 -4.66
N ILE A 187 4.42 -22.03 -5.65
CA ILE A 187 3.45 -23.02 -6.16
C ILE A 187 4.19 -24.19 -6.82
N VAL A 188 5.30 -23.89 -7.52
CA VAL A 188 6.11 -24.89 -8.22
C VAL A 188 7.18 -25.49 -7.30
N PHE A 189 7.75 -24.68 -6.41
CA PHE A 189 8.84 -25.03 -5.50
C PHE A 189 8.44 -24.76 -4.04
N PRO A 190 7.58 -25.59 -3.45
CA PRO A 190 6.99 -25.34 -2.13
C PRO A 190 8.00 -25.39 -0.98
N ASN A 191 9.12 -26.09 -1.16
CA ASN A 191 10.14 -26.28 -0.13
C ASN A 191 11.14 -25.11 0.00
N GLY A 192 10.98 -24.06 -0.81
CA GLY A 192 11.78 -22.83 -0.74
C GLY A 192 12.40 -22.45 -2.08
N VAL A 193 12.49 -21.14 -2.31
CA VAL A 193 13.07 -20.55 -3.52
C VAL A 193 14.10 -19.50 -3.11
N PHE A 194 15.21 -19.39 -3.84
CA PHE A 194 16.26 -18.38 -3.62
C PHE A 194 16.77 -18.27 -2.17
N GLY A 195 16.93 -19.41 -1.48
CA GLY A 195 17.50 -19.48 -0.13
C GLY A 195 16.50 -19.45 1.03
N GLU A 196 15.20 -19.52 0.76
CA GLU A 196 14.20 -19.77 1.82
C GLU A 196 14.37 -21.16 2.44
N VAL A 197 14.16 -21.22 3.75
CA VAL A 197 14.06 -22.46 4.54
C VAL A 197 13.02 -22.26 5.64
N PHE A 198 12.61 -23.32 6.35
CA PHE A 198 11.50 -23.23 7.30
C PHE A 198 11.69 -22.22 8.45
N TRP A 199 12.92 -21.83 8.75
CA TRP A 199 13.26 -20.81 9.75
C TRP A 199 13.66 -19.45 9.15
N ASN A 200 13.72 -19.32 7.82
CA ASN A 200 14.11 -18.10 7.12
C ASN A 200 13.24 -17.88 5.87
N GLU A 201 12.31 -16.93 5.95
CA GLU A 201 11.47 -16.50 4.82
C GLU A 201 12.13 -15.43 3.93
N PHE A 202 13.30 -14.91 4.34
CA PHE A 202 14.01 -13.86 3.63
C PHE A 202 14.76 -14.44 2.42
N HIS A 203 14.06 -14.55 1.29
CA HIS A 203 14.64 -14.95 0.00
C HIS A 203 15.65 -13.92 -0.53
N SER A 204 16.51 -14.33 -1.48
CA SER A 204 17.61 -13.49 -2.00
C SER A 204 17.18 -12.13 -2.60
N LEU A 205 15.91 -12.00 -3.00
CA LEU A 205 15.33 -10.78 -3.56
C LEU A 205 14.40 -10.04 -2.58
N TRP A 206 14.42 -10.39 -1.29
CA TRP A 206 13.52 -9.84 -0.28
C TRP A 206 13.54 -8.30 -0.23
N TYR A 207 14.73 -7.70 -0.27
CA TYR A 207 14.89 -6.23 -0.22
C TYR A 207 14.46 -5.52 -1.51
N PHE A 208 14.29 -6.28 -2.60
CA PHE A 208 13.72 -5.79 -3.85
C PHE A 208 12.23 -6.11 -3.94
N SER A 209 11.58 -6.61 -2.89
CA SER A 209 10.17 -7.01 -2.91
C SER A 209 9.25 -5.97 -2.27
N GLY A 210 7.94 -6.20 -2.41
CA GLY A 210 6.92 -5.44 -1.70
C GLY A 210 6.51 -4.12 -2.36
N HIS A 211 5.72 -3.35 -1.62
CA HIS A 211 4.98 -2.20 -2.17
C HIS A 211 5.86 -0.98 -2.48
N LEU A 212 7.10 -0.94 -1.94
CA LEU A 212 8.03 0.16 -2.19
C LEU A 212 8.38 0.29 -3.68
N GLY A 213 8.44 -0.81 -4.43
CA GLY A 213 8.74 -0.74 -5.86
C GLY A 213 7.69 0.01 -6.67
N PHE A 214 6.42 0.07 -6.22
CA PHE A 214 5.41 0.93 -6.85
C PHE A 214 5.72 2.43 -6.66
N VAL A 215 6.33 2.82 -5.54
CA VAL A 215 6.82 4.19 -5.33
C VAL A 215 7.95 4.51 -6.29
N VAL A 216 8.92 3.60 -6.42
CA VAL A 216 10.06 3.75 -7.34
C VAL A 216 9.59 3.79 -8.80
N LEU A 217 8.62 2.94 -9.16
CA LEU A 217 8.01 2.92 -10.48
C LEU A 217 7.27 4.22 -10.80
N ALA A 218 6.55 4.79 -9.84
CA ALA A 218 5.90 6.08 -10.00
C ALA A 218 6.91 7.22 -10.21
N PHE A 219 8.01 7.21 -9.46
CA PHE A 219 9.11 8.15 -9.65
C PHE A 219 9.76 7.99 -11.04
N PHE A 220 10.02 6.75 -11.46
CA PHE A 220 10.57 6.46 -12.78
C PHE A 220 9.68 7.00 -13.90
N PHE A 221 8.35 6.82 -13.80
CA PHE A 221 7.43 7.39 -14.79
C PHE A 221 7.39 8.92 -14.75
N LEU A 222 7.43 9.55 -13.57
CA LEU A 222 7.49 11.00 -13.44
C LEU A 222 8.68 11.61 -14.19
N GLU A 223 9.86 10.99 -14.08
CA GLU A 223 11.10 11.47 -14.73
C GLU A 223 11.13 11.19 -16.25
N ASN A 224 10.40 10.18 -16.74
CA ASN A 224 10.54 9.68 -18.13
C ASN A 224 9.33 9.92 -19.05
N LEU A 225 8.12 10.15 -18.54
CA LEU A 225 6.93 10.39 -19.37
C LEU A 225 6.66 11.86 -19.73
N PHE A 226 7.43 12.81 -19.17
CA PHE A 226 7.24 14.25 -19.39
C PHE A 226 8.47 14.94 -20.00
N ILE A 227 9.26 14.19 -20.78
CA ILE A 227 10.29 14.72 -21.70
C ILE A 227 9.71 14.77 -23.11
#